data_AF-A0A1L7GVE6-F1
#
_entry.id   AF-A0A1L7GVE6-F1
#
_cell.length_a   1.000
_cell.length_b   1.000
_cell.length_c   1.000
_cell.angle_alpha   90.00
_cell.angle_beta   90.00
_cell.angle_gamma   90.00
#
_symmetry.space_group_name_H-M   'P 1'
#
loop_
_entity.id
_entity.type
_entity.pdbx_description
1 polymer ?
#
loop_
_entity_poly.entity_id
_entity_poly.type
_entity_poly.pdbx_seq_one_letter_code
_entity_poly.pdbx_strand_id
1 'polypeptide(L)' 'MNSNETTMMSGIKFEQRVLDRDNLNLAYQRVVRNKGVAGIDGMIIDDLLGYLRVHKTELIHQLNDGVLVQS' A
#
# COMPACT_ATOMS: atom_id res chain seq x y z
N MET A 1 -8.26 26.39 -5.28
CA MET A 1 -8.23 25.12 -4.54
C MET A 1 -6.80 24.87 -4.18
N ASN A 2 -6.51 24.92 -2.89
CA ASN A 2 -5.14 25.03 -2.40
C ASN A 2 -4.65 23.59 -2.19
N SER A 3 -3.48 23.23 -2.72
CA SER A 3 -2.99 21.83 -2.77
C SER A 3 -2.94 21.12 -1.41
N ASN A 4 -2.95 21.89 -0.33
CA ASN A 4 -2.99 21.47 1.06
C ASN A 4 -4.38 20.99 1.56
N GLU A 5 -5.49 21.33 0.91
CA GLU A 5 -6.82 20.80 1.26
C GLU A 5 -7.01 19.37 0.75
N THR A 6 -6.40 19.01 -0.39
CA THR A 6 -6.50 17.65 -0.98
C THR A 6 -5.79 16.59 -0.13
N THR A 7 -4.68 16.94 0.51
CA THR A 7 -3.93 16.04 1.40
C THR A 7 -4.65 15.78 2.74
N MET A 8 -5.59 16.67 3.11
CA MET A 8 -6.30 16.63 4.39
C MET A 8 -7.80 16.45 4.19
N MET A 9 -8.22 15.21 3.96
CA MET A 9 -9.64 14.87 4.03
C MET A 9 -10.03 14.68 5.51
N SER A 10 -10.81 15.60 6.07
CA SER A 10 -11.32 15.54 7.47
C SER A 10 -10.25 15.62 8.58
N GLY A 11 -9.13 16.30 8.36
CA GLY A 11 -8.07 16.48 9.37
C GLY A 11 -7.19 15.25 9.64
N ILE A 12 -7.48 14.12 8.98
CA ILE A 12 -6.63 12.93 8.95
C ILE A 12 -5.73 13.03 7.72
N LYS A 13 -4.42 12.81 7.88
CA LYS A 13 -3.49 12.78 6.75
C LYS A 13 -3.84 11.61 5.82
N PHE A 14 -3.90 11.86 4.52
CA PHE A 14 -4.23 10.83 3.52
C PHE A 14 -3.36 9.56 3.66
N GLU A 15 -2.07 9.70 3.96
CA GLU A 15 -1.12 8.60 4.21
C GLU A 15 -1.62 7.62 5.28
N GLN A 16 -2.15 8.14 6.39
CA GLN A 16 -2.66 7.33 7.49
C GLN A 16 -3.88 6.50 7.06
N ARG A 17 -4.67 7.00 6.12
CA ARG A 17 -5.81 6.26 5.55
C ARG A 17 -5.36 5.20 4.56
N VAL A 18 -4.32 5.47 3.77
CA VAL A 18 -3.74 4.50 2.83
C VAL A 18 -3.12 3.33 3.60
N LEU A 19 -2.40 3.64 4.68
CA LEU A 19 -1.70 2.65 5.51
C LEU A 19 -2.57 2.03 6.60
N ASP A 20 -3.85 2.42 6.67
CA ASP A 20 -4.81 1.80 7.58
C ASP A 20 -4.92 0.29 7.31
N ARG A 21 -4.96 -0.50 8.39
CA ARG A 21 -4.95 -1.96 8.32
C ARG A 21 -6.11 -2.49 7.47
N ASP A 22 -7.29 -1.93 7.64
CA ASP A 22 -8.49 -2.42 6.96
C ASP A 22 -8.49 -2.00 5.49
N ASN A 23 -7.94 -0.81 5.18
CA ASN A 23 -7.69 -0.41 3.80
C ASN A 23 -6.69 -1.35 3.09
N LEU A 24 -5.57 -1.70 3.73
CA LEU A 24 -4.57 -2.62 3.17
C LEU A 24 -5.14 -4.03 2.97
N ASN A 25 -5.96 -4.52 3.90
CA ASN A 25 -6.64 -5.81 3.75
C ASN A 25 -7.62 -5.81 2.57
N LEU A 26 -8.37 -4.72 2.39
CA LEU A 26 -9.28 -4.57 1.25
C LEU A 26 -8.50 -4.53 -0.08
N ALA A 27 -7.35 -3.84 -0.11
CA ALA A 27 -6.48 -3.82 -1.28
C ALA A 27 -5.97 -5.22 -1.62
N TYR A 28 -5.48 -5.98 -0.63
CA TYR A 28 -5.07 -7.37 -0.81
C TYR A 28 -6.19 -8.25 -1.40
N GLN A 29 -7.40 -8.17 -0.83
CA GLN A 29 -8.54 -8.96 -1.33
C GLN A 29 -8.89 -8.63 -2.80
N ARG A 30 -8.76 -7.36 -3.20
CA ARG A 30 -8.97 -6.94 -4.59
C ARG A 30 -7.92 -7.54 -5.52
N VAL A 31 -6.65 -7.54 -5.11
CA VAL A 31 -5.55 -8.15 -5.88
C VAL A 31 -5.78 -9.65 -6.07
N VAL A 32 -6.14 -10.37 -5.00
CA VAL A 32 -6.47 -11.80 -5.07
C VAL A 32 -7.65 -12.07 -5.99
N ARG A 33 -8.71 -11.25 -5.92
CA ARG A 33 -9.89 -11.40 -6.76
C ARG A 33 -9.60 -11.16 -8.25
N ASN A 34 -8.72 -10.21 -8.55
CA ASN A 34 -8.42 -9.82 -9.92
C ASN A 34 -7.55 -10.85 -10.66
N LYS A 35 -6.92 -11.81 -9.96
CA LYS A 35 -6.17 -12.96 -10.52
C LYS A 35 -5.28 -12.57 -11.71
N GLY A 36 -4.59 -11.44 -11.59
CA GLY A 36 -3.70 -10.94 -12.62
C GLY A 36 -2.52 -11.87 -12.86
N VAL A 37 -1.85 -11.69 -14.01
CA VAL A 37 -0.57 -12.34 -14.30
C VAL A 37 0.50 -11.80 -13.34
N ALA A 38 1.48 -12.64 -12.99
CA ALA A 38 2.62 -12.22 -12.21
C ALA A 38 3.33 -11.01 -12.85
N GLY A 39 3.86 -10.13 -12.01
CA GLY A 39 4.64 -8.97 -12.45
C GLY A 39 6.02 -9.35 -13.00
N ILE A 40 6.88 -8.36 -13.21
CA ILE A 40 8.27 -8.56 -13.65
C ILE A 40 9.08 -9.40 -12.63
N ASP A 41 8.69 -9.35 -11.36
CA ASP A 41 9.25 -10.13 -10.26
C ASP A 41 8.80 -11.60 -10.26
N GLY A 42 7.85 -11.98 -11.11
CA GLY A 42 7.35 -13.35 -11.21
C GLY A 42 6.50 -13.80 -10.00
N MET A 43 6.11 -12.89 -9.11
CA MET A 43 5.34 -13.24 -7.92
C MET A 43 3.92 -13.71 -8.29
N ILE A 44 3.59 -14.95 -7.93
CA ILE A 44 2.23 -15.48 -8.07
C ILE A 44 1.39 -15.18 -6.83
N ILE A 45 0.07 -15.24 -6.98
CA ILE A 45 -0.86 -14.85 -5.90
C ILE A 45 -0.72 -15.71 -4.63
N ASP A 46 -0.30 -16.97 -4.79
CA ASP A 46 -0.11 -17.91 -3.69
C ASP A 46 1.08 -17.50 -2.80
N ASP A 47 2.11 -16.87 -3.38
CA ASP A 47 3.31 -16.41 -2.67
C ASP A 47 3.11 -15.04 -2.01
N LEU A 48 2.19 -14.22 -2.56
CA LEU A 48 1.95 -12.84 -2.11
C LEU A 48 1.63 -12.75 -0.62
N LEU A 49 0.76 -13.62 -0.10
CA LEU A 49 0.38 -13.58 1.31
C LEU A 49 1.57 -13.90 2.23
N GLY A 50 2.41 -14.86 1.85
CA GLY A 50 3.62 -15.21 2.58
C GLY A 50 4.60 -14.04 2.61
N TYR A 51 4.85 -13.44 1.45
CA TYR A 51 5.73 -12.28 1.31
C TYR A 51 5.26 -11.10 2.17
N LEU A 52 3.98 -10.73 2.07
CA LEU A 52 3.42 -9.63 2.85
C LEU A 52 3.54 -9.90 4.36
N ARG A 53 3.37 -11.14 4.84
CA ARG A 53 3.51 -11.45 6.28
C ARG A 53 4.92 -11.23 6.80
N VAL A 54 5.94 -11.55 5.99
CA VAL A 54 7.35 -11.40 6.36
C VAL A 54 7.79 -9.94 6.29
N HIS A 55 7.41 -9.23 5.22
CA HIS A 55 7.93 -7.90 4.92
C HIS A 55 7.01 -6.74 5.33
N LYS A 56 5.83 -7.00 5.92
CA LYS A 56 4.83 -5.95 6.25
C LYS A 56 5.42 -4.75 7.00
N THR A 57 6.17 -5.00 8.06
CA THR A 57 6.70 -3.93 8.92
C THR A 57 7.68 -3.06 8.15
N GLU A 58 8.56 -3.68 7.36
CA GLU A 58 9.52 -2.99 6.50
C GLU A 58 8.83 -2.16 5.43
N LEU A 59 7.86 -2.74 4.70
CA LEU A 59 7.11 -2.04 3.66
C LEU A 59 6.33 -0.84 4.23
N ILE A 60 5.68 -1.00 5.38
CA ILE A 60 4.95 0.10 6.03
C ILE A 60 5.92 1.19 6.51
N HIS A 61 7.08 0.83 7.03
CA HIS A 61 8.09 1.81 7.43
C HIS A 61 8.63 2.57 6.21
N GLN A 62 8.98 1.87 5.14
CA GLN A 62 9.43 2.50 3.88
C GLN A 62 8.37 3.43 3.28
N LEU A 63 7.09 3.05 3.32
CA LEU A 63 5.99 3.89 2.82
C LEU A 63 5.73 5.12 3.71
N ASN A 64 6.00 5.02 5.02
CA ASN A 64 5.88 6.16 5.96
C ASN A 64 7.08 7.11 5.87
N ASP A 65 8.27 6.60 5.59
CA ASP A 65 9.51 7.38 5.61
C ASP A 65 9.69 8.24 4.32
N GLY A 66 8.91 7.98 3.27
CA GLY A 66 8.80 8.86 2.09
C GLY A 66 8.41 8.07 0.85
N VAL A 67 7.34 8.46 0.13
CA VAL A 67 7.51 9.35 -1.04
C VAL A 67 8.79 8.98 -1.79
N LEU A 68 8.66 8.06 -2.75
CA LEU A 68 9.72 7.64 -3.65
C LEU A 68 10.53 8.86 -4.13
N VAL A 69 11.79 8.94 -3.70
CA VAL A 69 12.89 9.67 -4.33
C VAL A 69 12.69 11.20 -4.44
N GLN A 70 13.30 11.97 -3.53
CA GLN A 70 13.96 13.21 -3.95
C GLN A 70 15.37 12.84 -4.44
N SER A 71 15.51 12.78 -5.76
CA SER A 71 16.75 12.94 -6.52
C SER A 71 16.45 13.93 -7.64
#